data_AF-A0A7V3RFW1-F1
#
_entry.id   AF-A0A7V3RFW1-F1
#
_cell.length_a   1.000
_cell.length_b   1.000
_cell.length_c   1.000
_cell.angle_alpha   90.00
_cell.angle_beta   90.00
_cell.angle_gamma   90.00
#
_symmetry.space_group_name_H-M   'P 1'
#
loop_
_entity.id
_entity.type
_entity.pdbx_description
1 polymer ?
#
loop_
_entity_poly.entity_id
_entity_poly.type
_entity_poly.pdbx_seq_one_letter_code
_entity_poly.pdbx_strand_id
1 'polypeptide(L)'
;MEKGDYHGTLIYMPQPGKYEGLVKRYRKEIENNIDLLPIITKQVFPVNEELSYQYKFTWLDDNNKFLVLRYFAHIFNHPIYAGYQILFVFDTKTHKLLKILVSEVPLE
;
A
#
# COMPACT_ATOMS: atom_id res chain seq x y z
N MET A 1 11.15 4.61 -3.79
CA MET A 1 9.74 4.61 -4.21
C MET A 1 9.71 4.48 -5.70
N GLU A 2 8.83 3.64 -6.23
CA GLU A 2 8.81 3.31 -7.66
C GLU A 2 7.37 3.31 -8.18
N LYS A 3 7.19 3.73 -9.44
CA LYS A 3 5.92 3.60 -10.16
C LYS A 3 5.73 2.13 -10.54
N GLY A 4 4.62 1.52 -10.14
CA GLY A 4 4.28 0.15 -10.49
C GLY A 4 3.51 -0.60 -9.41
N ASP A 5 3.43 -1.92 -9.60
CA ASP A 5 2.79 -2.86 -8.69
C ASP A 5 3.83 -3.88 -8.19
N TYR A 6 3.47 -4.64 -7.17
CA TYR A 6 4.30 -5.71 -6.62
C TYR A 6 4.25 -6.95 -7.53
N HIS A 7 5.41 -7.39 -8.01
CA HIS A 7 5.52 -8.59 -8.83
C HIS A 7 6.04 -9.76 -7.98
N GLY A 8 5.13 -10.63 -7.54
CA GLY A 8 5.44 -11.84 -6.79
C GLY A 8 4.21 -12.71 -6.60
N THR A 9 4.35 -13.82 -5.86
CA THR A 9 3.23 -14.74 -5.59
C THR A 9 2.49 -14.28 -4.35
N LEU A 10 1.41 -13.55 -4.54
CA LEU A 10 0.62 -12.96 -3.46
C LEU A 10 -0.53 -13.87 -3.01
N ILE A 11 -0.60 -14.12 -1.71
CA ILE A 11 -1.70 -14.80 -1.05
C ILE A 11 -2.55 -13.73 -0.35
N TYR A 12 -3.81 -13.61 -0.76
CA TYR A 12 -4.75 -12.67 -0.15
C TYR A 12 -5.07 -13.06 1.29
N MET A 13 -4.84 -12.13 2.23
CA MET A 13 -5.11 -12.33 3.65
C MET A 13 -6.15 -11.33 4.14
N PRO A 14 -7.45 -11.63 4.00
CA PRO A 14 -8.50 -10.79 4.58
C PRO A 14 -8.41 -10.78 6.12
N GLN A 15 -7.89 -11.85 6.70
CA GLN A 15 -7.55 -11.95 8.12
C GLN A 15 -6.08 -12.39 8.25
N PRO A 16 -5.19 -11.56 8.83
CA PRO A 16 -3.75 -11.85 8.85
C PRO A 16 -3.33 -13.07 9.69
N GLY A 17 -4.22 -13.61 10.53
CA GLY A 17 -3.97 -14.78 11.36
C GLY A 17 -2.68 -14.63 12.18
N LYS A 18 -1.72 -15.55 11.98
CA LYS A 18 -0.42 -15.53 12.69
C LYS A 18 0.39 -14.24 12.47
N TYR A 19 0.11 -13.47 11.42
CA TYR A 19 0.77 -12.20 11.11
C TYR A 19 0.06 -10.97 11.69
N GLU A 20 -1.05 -11.14 12.41
CA GLU A 20 -1.87 -10.00 12.88
C GLU A 20 -1.10 -9.00 13.72
N GLY A 21 -0.23 -9.46 14.61
CA GLY A 21 0.65 -8.59 15.40
C GLY A 21 1.58 -7.74 14.53
N LEU A 22 2.16 -8.34 13.47
CA LEU A 22 3.04 -7.63 12.54
C LEU A 22 2.28 -6.64 11.67
N VAL A 23 1.13 -7.04 11.12
CA VAL A 23 0.29 -6.14 10.32
C VAL A 23 -0.16 -4.94 11.14
N LYS A 24 -0.62 -5.14 12.38
CA LYS A 24 -0.98 -4.03 13.29
C LYS A 24 0.19 -3.10 13.55
N ARG A 25 1.39 -3.65 13.78
CA ARG A 25 2.60 -2.85 13.99
C ARG A 25 2.94 -1.99 12.78
N TYR A 26 3.05 -2.60 11.59
CA TYR A 26 3.41 -1.88 10.36
C TYR A 26 2.36 -0.83 9.98
N ARG A 27 1.08 -1.16 10.13
CA ARG A 27 -0.01 -0.19 9.94
C ARG A 27 0.12 0.99 10.88
N LYS A 28 0.39 0.76 12.17
CA LYS A 28 0.59 1.83 13.14
C LYS A 28 1.77 2.73 12.76
N GLU A 29 2.88 2.16 12.28
CA GLU A 29 4.03 2.93 11.80
C GLU A 29 3.67 3.84 10.60
N ILE A 30 2.88 3.33 9.65
CA ILE A 30 2.39 4.09 8.49
C ILE A 30 1.38 5.17 8.92
N GLU A 31 0.37 4.78 9.71
CA GLU A 31 -0.76 5.63 10.12
C GLU A 31 -0.33 6.73 11.11
N ASN A 32 0.73 6.51 11.91
CA ASN A 32 1.35 7.57 12.69
C ASN A 32 2.03 8.64 11.83
N ASN A 33 2.30 8.34 10.56
CA ASN A 33 2.93 9.23 9.60
C ASN A 33 2.01 9.42 8.38
N ILE A 34 0.69 9.48 8.59
CA ILE A 34 -0.31 9.47 7.51
C ILE A 34 -0.14 10.64 6.53
N ASP A 35 0.38 11.78 7.00
CA ASP A 35 0.68 12.96 6.17
C ASP A 35 1.77 12.70 5.12
N LEU A 36 2.53 11.61 5.26
CA LEU A 36 3.48 11.17 4.23
C LEU A 36 2.78 10.51 3.03
N LEU A 37 1.56 9.96 3.18
CA LEU A 37 0.88 9.29 2.06
C LEU A 37 0.61 10.24 0.88
N PRO A 38 0.14 11.49 1.08
CA PRO A 38 0.11 12.51 0.03
C PRO A 38 1.44 12.75 -0.68
N ILE A 39 2.53 12.83 0.10
CA ILE A 39 3.87 13.08 -0.43
C ILE A 39 4.31 11.89 -1.28
N ILE A 40 4.04 10.66 -0.80
CA ILE A 40 4.38 9.42 -1.51
C ILE A 40 3.70 9.39 -2.88
N THR A 41 2.41 9.66 -2.96
CA THR A 41 1.67 9.66 -4.24
C THR A 41 2.18 10.75 -5.18
N LYS A 42 2.37 11.97 -4.66
CA LYS A 42 2.79 13.15 -5.44
C LYS A 42 4.21 13.06 -6.01
N GLN A 43 5.09 12.25 -5.41
CA GLN A 43 6.41 11.99 -5.99
C GLN A 43 6.35 11.14 -7.26
N VAL A 44 5.30 10.35 -7.44
CA VAL A 44 5.17 9.41 -8.57
C VAL A 44 4.18 9.90 -9.62
N PHE A 45 3.14 10.61 -9.19
CA PHE A 45 2.08 11.11 -10.05
C PHE A 45 1.80 12.60 -9.80
N PRO A 46 1.49 13.38 -10.84
CA PRO A 46 1.04 14.76 -10.69
C PRO A 46 -0.42 14.77 -10.17
N VAL A 47 -0.59 14.71 -8.86
CA VAL A 47 -1.91 14.74 -8.21
C VAL A 47 -2.34 16.18 -7.98
N ASN A 48 -3.45 16.57 -8.62
CA ASN A 48 -4.08 17.89 -8.42
C ASN A 48 -5.36 17.80 -7.58
N GLU A 49 -5.86 16.59 -7.35
CA GLU A 49 -7.11 16.29 -6.66
C GLU A 49 -6.92 16.10 -5.16
N GLU A 50 -8.02 16.22 -4.42
CA GLU A 50 -8.08 15.80 -3.03
C GLU A 50 -8.16 14.27 -2.95
N LEU A 51 -7.29 13.67 -2.12
CA LEU A 51 -7.17 12.22 -1.98
C LEU A 51 -7.54 11.78 -0.57
N SER A 52 -8.41 10.78 -0.47
CA SER A 52 -8.73 10.10 0.78
C SER A 52 -8.00 8.77 0.89
N TYR A 53 -7.11 8.66 1.89
CA TYR A 53 -6.26 7.50 2.09
C TYR A 53 -6.85 6.52 3.08
N GLN A 54 -6.91 5.24 2.71
CA GLN A 54 -7.42 4.17 3.56
C GLN A 54 -6.64 2.88 3.38
N TYR A 55 -6.36 2.20 4.49
CA TYR A 55 -5.89 0.81 4.45
C TYR A 55 -6.99 -0.07 3.85
N LYS A 56 -6.61 -0.98 2.95
CA LYS A 56 -7.54 -1.94 2.35
C LYS A 56 -7.33 -3.34 2.93
N PHE A 57 -6.16 -3.92 2.71
CA PHE A 57 -5.84 -5.28 3.15
C PHE A 57 -4.34 -5.54 3.04
N THR A 58 -3.91 -6.75 3.43
CA THR A 58 -2.52 -7.19 3.33
C THR A 58 -2.45 -8.48 2.51
N TRP A 59 -1.39 -8.62 1.71
CA TRP A 59 -1.00 -9.88 1.08
C TRP A 59 0.26 -10.46 1.72
N LEU A 60 0.39 -11.79 1.66
CA LEU A 60 1.62 -12.51 1.99
C LEU A 60 2.29 -12.96 0.70
N ASP A 61 3.58 -12.65 0.56
CA ASP A 61 4.45 -13.39 -0.34
C ASP A 61 5.21 -14.43 0.48
N ASP A 62 4.73 -15.67 0.44
CA ASP A 62 5.32 -16.73 1.27
C ASP A 62 6.68 -17.21 0.74
N ASN A 63 6.96 -17.02 -0.55
CA ASN A 63 8.26 -17.39 -1.13
C ASN A 63 9.36 -16.47 -0.60
N ASN A 64 9.08 -15.16 -0.60
CA ASN A 64 10.03 -14.15 -0.16
C ASN A 64 9.92 -13.83 1.35
N LYS A 65 8.89 -14.35 2.02
CA LYS A 65 8.56 -14.04 3.43
C LYS A 65 8.32 -12.55 3.64
N PHE A 66 7.53 -11.94 2.75
CA PHE A 66 7.18 -10.52 2.80
C PHE A 66 5.69 -10.31 3.09
N LEU A 67 5.38 -9.22 3.77
CA LEU A 67 4.03 -8.69 3.90
C LEU A 67 3.88 -7.45 3.03
N VAL A 68 2.86 -7.45 2.17
CA VAL A 68 2.55 -6.35 1.26
C VAL A 68 1.27 -5.70 1.73
N LEU A 69 1.38 -4.53 2.37
CA LEU A 69 0.26 -3.77 2.89
C LEU A 69 -0.25 -2.83 1.81
N ARG A 70 -1.54 -2.91 1.49
CA ARG A 70 -2.18 -2.05 0.49
C ARG A 70 -2.96 -0.92 1.15
N TYR A 71 -2.61 0.29 0.79
CA TYR A 71 -3.41 1.50 0.98
C TYR A 71 -3.99 1.95 -0.36
N PHE A 72 -5.14 2.60 -0.30
CA PHE A 72 -5.81 3.17 -1.47
C PHE A 72 -6.12 4.64 -1.21
N ALA A 73 -5.73 5.48 -2.16
CA ALA A 73 -5.96 6.91 -2.21
C ALA A 73 -7.10 7.17 -3.21
N HIS A 74 -8.31 7.30 -2.71
CA HIS A 74 -9.52 7.48 -3.52
C HIS A 74 -9.58 8.91 -4.09
N ILE A 75 -9.94 9.02 -5.38
CA ILE A 75 -10.33 10.28 -6.01
C ILE A 75 -11.84 10.25 -6.28
N PHE A 76 -12.59 11.20 -5.73
CA PHE A 76 -14.05 11.15 -5.81
C PHE A 76 -14.65 11.48 -7.19
N ASN A 77 -13.96 12.29 -8.00
CA ASN A 77 -14.53 12.87 -9.23
C ASN A 77 -13.60 12.79 -10.46
N HIS A 78 -12.66 11.84 -10.50
CA HIS A 78 -11.77 11.72 -11.66
C HIS A 78 -12.45 10.91 -12.78
N PRO A 79 -12.42 11.36 -14.05
CA PRO A 79 -13.20 10.73 -15.12
C PRO A 79 -12.70 9.33 -15.54
N ILE A 80 -11.46 8.97 -15.19
CA ILE A 80 -10.79 7.75 -15.70
C ILE A 80 -10.27 6.84 -14.57
N TYR A 81 -9.98 7.41 -13.40
CA TYR A 81 -9.25 6.71 -12.33
C TYR A 81 -10.07 6.73 -11.06
N ALA A 82 -10.19 5.57 -10.40
CA ALA A 82 -10.77 5.49 -9.07
C ALA A 82 -9.81 6.08 -8.02
N GLY A 83 -8.50 6.03 -8.29
CA GLY A 83 -7.50 6.54 -7.37
C GLY A 83 -6.12 5.96 -7.60
N TYR A 84 -5.30 5.99 -6.55
CA TYR A 84 -3.97 5.41 -6.54
C TYR A 84 -3.89 4.33 -5.47
N GLN A 85 -3.21 3.24 -5.75
CA GLN A 85 -2.82 2.28 -4.72
C GLN A 85 -1.37 2.52 -4.31
N ILE A 86 -1.11 2.31 -3.02
CA ILE A 86 0.22 2.39 -2.42
C ILE A 86 0.48 1.05 -1.73
N LEU A 87 1.56 0.40 -2.11
CA LEU A 87 1.98 -0.88 -1.55
C LEU A 87 3.25 -0.69 -0.74
N PHE A 88 3.17 -1.04 0.54
CA PHE A 88 4.32 -1.09 1.44
C PHE A 88 4.77 -2.54 1.60
N VAL A 89 6.01 -2.83 1.19
CA VAL A 89 6.59 -4.17 1.23
C VAL A 89 7.51 -4.29 2.44
N PHE A 90 7.14 -5.12 3.41
CA PHE A 90 7.93 -5.37 4.61
C PHE A 90 8.49 -6.78 4.65
N ASP A 91 9.73 -6.90 5.09
CA ASP A 91 10.34 -8.18 5.43
C ASP A 91 9.78 -8.70 6.76
N THR A 92 9.27 -9.93 6.80
CA THR A 92 8.69 -10.50 8.04
C THR A 92 9.72 -10.90 9.10
N LYS A 93 10.98 -11.14 8.70
CA LYS A 93 12.08 -11.52 9.59
C LYS A 93 12.80 -10.30 10.15
N THR A 94 13.11 -9.33 9.30
CA THR A 94 13.88 -8.14 9.69
C THR A 94 13.01 -6.95 10.09
N HIS A 95 11.72 -7.01 9.78
CA HIS A 95 10.74 -5.94 10.01
C HIS A 95 11.05 -4.63 9.28
N LYS A 96 11.95 -4.66 8.29
CA LYS A 96 12.31 -3.49 7.52
C LYS A 96 11.33 -3.26 6.37
N LEU A 97 11.01 -1.99 6.14
CA LEU A 97 10.38 -1.55 4.90
C LEU A 97 11.39 -1.67 3.77
N LEU A 98 11.09 -2.52 2.78
CA LEU A 98 11.97 -2.79 1.64
C LEU A 98 11.65 -1.87 0.47
N LYS A 99 10.35 -1.72 0.15
CA LYS A 99 9.88 -0.98 -1.02
C LYS A 99 8.55 -0.30 -0.74
N ILE A 100 8.35 0.81 -1.46
CA ILE A 100 7.06 1.49 -1.60
C ILE A 100 6.78 1.59 -3.09
N LEU A 101 5.66 1.02 -3.52
CA LEU A 101 5.23 0.99 -4.92
C LEU A 101 3.92 1.75 -5.04
N VAL A 102 3.76 2.56 -6.09
CA VAL A 102 2.56 3.35 -6.33
C VAL A 102 2.07 3.15 -7.75
N SER A 103 0.78 2.89 -7.92
CA SER A 103 0.15 2.72 -9.23
C SER A 103 -1.23 3.36 -9.30
N GLU A 104 -1.64 3.76 -10.50
CA GLU A 104 -3.00 4.21 -10.82
C GLU A 104 -3.96 3.02 -10.79
N VAL A 105 -5.16 3.24 -10.30
CA VAL A 105 -6.27 2.28 -10.33
C VAL A 105 -7.38 2.88 -11.20
N PRO A 106 -7.70 2.26 -12.35
CA PRO A 106 -8.78 2.75 -13.23
C PRO A 106 -10.15 2.63 -12.55
N LEU A 107 -11.13 3.41 -13.02
CA LEU A 107 -12.53 3.11 -12.76
C LEU A 107 -12.90 1.80 -13.47
N GLU A 108 -13.66 0.93 -12.77
CA GLU A 108 -14.21 -0.32 -13.33
C GLU A 108 -15.37 -0.06 -14.28
#